data_AF-A0A4R3VXE7-F1
#
_entry.id   AF-A0A4R3VXE7-F1
#
_cell.length_a   1.000
_cell.length_b   1.000
_cell.length_c   1.000
_cell.angle_alpha   90.00
_cell.angle_beta   90.00
_cell.angle_gamma   90.00
#
_symmetry.space_group_name_H-M   'P 1'
#
loop_
_entity.id
_entity.type
_entity.pdbx_description
1 polymer ?
#
loop_
_entity_poly.entity_id
_entity_poly.type
_entity_poly.pdbx_seq_one_letter_code
_entity_poly.pdbx_strand_id
1 'polypeptide(L)'
;MPYDRTKPFNDLPLMPPVAISEGIDILKKLVTAAKALAGVNNNVQRLPNPYILVNTIALQKAKASSAIENIFTTEDELYKAVSDTVQERHANPATMEQIKTEDDNDWLTAADDIDKAARVCLKYILTKAAEEAGSGESKAILNIA
;
A
#
# COMPACT_ATOMS: atom_id res chain seq x y z
N MET A 1 0.25 7.17 -30.49
CA MET A 1 -0.40 6.16 -31.35
C MET A 1 -1.51 5.49 -30.56
N PRO A 2 -2.63 5.10 -31.18
CA PRO A 2 -3.61 4.25 -30.52
C PRO A 2 -2.96 2.90 -30.14
N TYR A 3 -3.30 2.37 -28.97
CA TYR A 3 -2.78 1.10 -28.48
C TYR A 3 -3.22 -0.06 -29.38
N ASP A 4 -2.27 -0.88 -29.83
CA ASP A 4 -2.49 -2.08 -30.65
C ASP A 4 -2.08 -3.32 -29.87
N ARG A 5 -3.04 -4.19 -29.57
CA ARG A 5 -2.84 -5.42 -28.78
C ARG A 5 -1.95 -6.46 -29.48
N THR A 6 -1.78 -6.33 -30.80
CA THR A 6 -1.00 -7.28 -31.60
C THR A 6 0.46 -6.88 -31.78
N LYS A 7 0.83 -5.68 -31.31
CA LYS A 7 2.20 -5.17 -31.39
C LYS A 7 2.76 -4.95 -29.98
N PRO A 8 4.03 -5.32 -29.72
CA PRO A 8 4.69 -4.96 -28.47
C PRO A 8 4.68 -3.45 -28.26
N PHE A 9 4.27 -3.00 -27.08
CA PHE A 9 4.16 -1.58 -26.75
C PHE A 9 5.48 -1.07 -26.15
N ASN A 10 6.51 -0.96 -26.99
CA ASN A 10 7.87 -0.61 -26.56
C ASN A 10 8.03 0.90 -26.27
N ASP A 11 7.16 1.74 -26.83
CA ASP A 11 7.17 3.20 -26.64
C ASP A 11 6.33 3.60 -25.42
N LEU A 12 6.57 2.95 -24.27
CA LEU A 12 5.93 3.32 -23.00
C LEU A 12 6.22 4.79 -22.68
N PRO A 13 5.20 5.59 -22.34
CA PRO A 13 5.43 6.98 -21.96
C PRO A 13 6.30 7.05 -20.70
N LEU A 14 7.25 7.98 -20.68
CA LEU A 14 8.10 8.21 -19.52
C LEU A 14 7.24 8.64 -18.32
N MET A 15 7.55 8.08 -17.16
CA MET A 15 6.96 8.48 -15.88
C MET A 15 7.77 9.64 -15.27
N PRO A 16 7.12 10.63 -14.63
CA PRO A 16 5.67 10.85 -14.54
C PRO A 16 5.09 11.45 -15.84
N PRO A 17 3.82 11.17 -16.18
CA PRO A 17 3.16 11.86 -17.28
C PRO A 17 3.12 13.37 -17.02
N VAL A 18 3.36 14.17 -18.06
CA VAL A 18 3.48 15.64 -17.98
C VAL A 18 2.23 16.33 -17.42
N ALA A 19 1.07 15.66 -17.49
CA ALA A 19 -0.19 16.12 -16.93
C ALA A 19 -0.76 15.06 -15.96
N ILE A 20 -0.22 14.97 -14.75
CA ILE A 20 -0.96 14.37 -13.64
C ILE A 20 -1.99 15.42 -13.21
N SER A 21 -3.22 15.30 -13.70
CA SER A 21 -4.32 16.10 -13.13
C SER A 21 -4.76 15.42 -11.83
N GLU A 22 -4.42 16.00 -10.70
CA GLU A 22 -4.95 15.60 -9.40
C GLU A 22 -6.45 15.89 -9.38
N GLY A 23 -7.25 14.89 -9.75
CA GLY A 23 -8.71 15.01 -9.72
C GLY A 23 -9.20 15.09 -8.27
N ILE A 24 -10.18 15.96 -8.00
CA ILE A 24 -10.80 16.11 -6.68
C ILE A 24 -11.27 14.74 -6.13
N ASP A 25 -11.78 13.85 -6.99
CA ASP A 25 -12.21 12.50 -6.59
C ASP A 25 -11.06 11.60 -6.17
N ILE A 26 -9.88 11.73 -6.81
CA ILE A 26 -8.66 10.99 -6.43
C ILE A 26 -8.19 11.47 -5.06
N LEU A 27 -8.18 12.79 -4.84
CA LEU A 27 -7.80 13.38 -3.56
C LEU A 27 -8.73 12.95 -2.41
N LYS A 28 -10.06 12.91 -2.65
CA LYS A 28 -11.03 12.37 -1.67
C LYS A 28 -10.78 10.90 -1.33
N LYS A 29 -10.46 10.08 -2.34
CA LYS A 29 -10.08 8.67 -2.13
C LYS A 29 -8.78 8.54 -1.36
N LEU A 30 -7.78 9.37 -1.66
CA LEU A 30 -6.49 9.40 -0.96
C LEU A 30 -6.69 9.68 0.54
N VAL A 31 -7.49 10.70 0.88
CA VAL A 31 -7.79 11.03 2.29
C VAL A 31 -8.48 9.86 3.00
N THR A 32 -9.43 9.19 2.33
CA THR A 32 -10.14 8.04 2.91
C THR A 32 -9.20 6.85 3.13
N ALA A 33 -8.33 6.56 2.16
CA ALA A 33 -7.34 5.49 2.25
C ALA A 33 -6.32 5.75 3.36
N ALA A 34 -5.79 6.97 3.45
CA ALA A 34 -4.84 7.36 4.49
C ALA A 34 -5.46 7.28 5.89
N LYS A 35 -6.71 7.73 6.06
CA LYS A 35 -7.42 7.60 7.34
C LYS A 35 -7.59 6.15 7.77
N ALA A 36 -7.93 5.26 6.84
CA ALA A 36 -8.04 3.83 7.12
C ALA A 36 -6.67 3.23 7.50
N LEU A 37 -5.61 3.60 6.76
CA LEU A 37 -4.26 3.13 7.01
C LEU A 37 -3.73 3.58 8.38
N ALA A 38 -3.93 4.85 8.75
CA ALA A 38 -3.59 5.39 10.06
C ALA A 38 -4.38 4.67 11.18
N GLY A 39 -5.66 4.35 10.93
CA GLY A 39 -6.48 3.56 11.85
C GLY A 39 -5.92 2.16 12.10
N VAL A 40 -5.46 1.47 11.04
CA VAL A 40 -4.82 0.15 11.16
C VAL A 40 -3.49 0.27 11.92
N ASN A 41 -2.62 1.21 11.54
CA ASN A 41 -1.33 1.41 12.20
C ASN A 41 -1.46 1.67 13.71
N ASN A 42 -2.38 2.57 14.09
CA ASN A 42 -2.66 2.86 15.50
C ASN A 42 -3.17 1.63 16.27
N ASN A 43 -3.99 0.78 15.66
CA ASN A 43 -4.48 -0.44 16.31
C ASN A 43 -3.40 -1.51 16.43
N VAL A 44 -2.54 -1.67 15.42
CA VAL A 44 -1.41 -2.61 15.45
C VAL A 44 -0.44 -2.26 16.57
N GLN A 45 -0.14 -0.96 16.77
CA GLN A 45 0.74 -0.50 17.85
C GLN A 45 0.18 -0.73 19.27
N ARG A 46 -1.11 -1.02 19.42
CA ARG A 46 -1.74 -1.33 20.73
C ARG A 46 -1.57 -2.79 21.13
N LEU A 47 -1.08 -3.65 20.24
CA LEU A 47 -0.89 -5.05 20.52
C LEU A 47 0.39 -5.28 21.35
N PRO A 48 0.38 -6.26 22.28
CA PRO A 48 1.58 -6.62 23.03
C PRO A 48 2.77 -7.02 22.14
N ASN A 49 2.49 -7.61 20.99
CA ASN A 49 3.49 -7.94 19.97
C ASN A 49 2.92 -7.59 18.58
N PRO A 50 3.26 -6.43 17.99
CA PRO A 50 2.76 -6.03 16.67
C PRO A 50 3.31 -6.88 15.51
N TYR A 51 4.51 -7.48 15.68
CA TYR A 51 5.17 -8.26 14.63
C TYR A 51 4.38 -9.50 14.21
N ILE A 52 3.56 -10.07 15.12
CA ILE A 52 2.74 -11.24 14.81
C ILE A 52 1.74 -10.96 13.67
N LEU A 53 1.18 -9.75 13.62
CA LEU A 53 0.26 -9.35 12.56
C LEU A 53 1.00 -9.03 11.27
N VAL A 54 2.15 -8.36 11.36
CA VAL A 54 2.94 -7.98 10.20
C VAL A 54 3.34 -9.22 9.39
N ASN A 55 3.91 -10.24 10.06
CA ASN A 55 4.31 -11.48 9.41
C ASN A 55 3.11 -12.23 8.84
N THR A 56 2.02 -12.32 9.60
CA THR A 56 0.79 -13.00 9.14
C THR A 56 0.19 -12.31 7.91
N ILE A 57 0.12 -10.98 7.88
CA ILE A 57 -0.42 -10.22 6.74
C ILE A 57 0.49 -10.37 5.53
N ALA A 58 1.82 -10.30 5.72
CA ALA A 58 2.79 -10.46 4.64
C ALA A 58 2.65 -11.83 3.96
N LEU A 59 2.55 -12.90 4.74
CA LEU A 59 2.30 -14.26 4.24
C LEU A 59 0.99 -14.39 3.47
N GLN A 60 -0.10 -13.83 4.01
CA GLN A 60 -1.40 -13.87 3.33
C GLN A 60 -1.39 -13.07 2.03
N LYS A 61 -0.68 -11.92 1.99
CA LYS A 61 -0.48 -11.14 0.79
C LYS A 61 0.32 -11.92 -0.26
N ALA A 62 1.44 -12.53 0.14
CA ALA A 62 2.26 -13.35 -0.76
C ALA A 62 1.46 -14.49 -1.39
N LYS A 63 0.68 -15.22 -0.57
CA LYS A 63 -0.26 -16.24 -1.05
C LYS A 63 -1.29 -15.69 -2.02
N ALA A 64 -1.97 -14.60 -1.68
CA ALA A 64 -3.02 -14.02 -2.50
C ALA A 64 -2.48 -13.47 -3.83
N SER A 65 -1.29 -12.85 -3.82
CA SER A 65 -0.62 -12.33 -5.02
C SER A 65 -0.24 -13.47 -5.96
N SER A 66 0.38 -14.52 -5.41
CA SER A 66 0.84 -15.68 -6.20
C SER A 66 -0.33 -16.49 -6.76
N ALA A 67 -1.48 -16.50 -6.07
CA ALA A 67 -2.68 -17.17 -6.56
C ALA A 67 -3.23 -16.54 -7.85
N ILE A 68 -3.02 -15.23 -8.06
CA ILE A 68 -3.40 -14.54 -9.32
C ILE A 68 -2.53 -15.05 -10.50
N GLU A 69 -1.32 -15.52 -10.21
CA GLU A 69 -0.36 -16.05 -11.18
C GLU A 69 -0.47 -17.59 -11.35
N ASN A 70 -1.50 -18.22 -10.76
CA ASN A 70 -1.74 -19.66 -10.73
C ASN A 70 -0.74 -20.48 -9.87
N ILE A 71 -0.14 -19.86 -8.87
CA ILE A 71 0.69 -20.55 -7.88
C ILE A 71 -0.12 -20.75 -6.60
N PHE A 72 -0.43 -22.00 -6.28
CA PHE A 72 -1.30 -22.36 -5.16
C PHE A 72 -0.53 -23.00 -4.00
N THR A 73 -0.87 -22.58 -2.78
CA THR A 73 -0.36 -23.12 -1.50
C THR A 73 -1.54 -23.27 -0.54
N THR A 74 -1.34 -24.01 0.54
CA THR A 74 -2.23 -23.95 1.71
C THR A 74 -1.68 -23.05 2.82
N GLU A 75 -2.57 -22.56 3.69
CA GLU A 75 -2.16 -21.80 4.89
C GLU A 75 -1.29 -22.64 5.81
N ASP A 76 -1.65 -23.91 6.01
CA ASP A 76 -0.90 -24.82 6.88
C ASP A 76 0.52 -25.07 6.36
N GLU A 77 0.70 -25.27 5.06
CA GLU A 77 2.04 -25.39 4.43
C GLU A 77 2.86 -24.11 4.60
N LEU A 78 2.22 -22.94 4.44
CA LEU A 78 2.87 -21.64 4.58
C LEU A 78 3.35 -21.37 6.01
N TYR A 79 2.48 -21.58 7.01
CA TYR A 79 2.86 -21.40 8.42
C TYR A 79 3.87 -22.43 8.91
N LYS A 80 3.79 -23.67 8.41
CA LYS A 80 4.81 -24.70 8.70
C LYS A 80 6.17 -24.30 8.17
N ALA A 81 6.22 -23.78 6.95
CA ALA A 81 7.48 -23.43 6.30
C ALA A 81 8.19 -22.21 6.94
N VAL A 82 7.45 -21.33 7.63
CA VAL A 82 8.00 -20.17 8.37
C VAL A 82 8.34 -20.52 9.83
N SER A 83 7.90 -21.68 10.32
CA SER A 83 8.24 -22.15 11.65
C SER A 83 9.65 -22.76 11.68
N ASP A 84 10.41 -22.49 12.74
CA ASP A 84 11.73 -23.11 13.03
C ASP A 84 11.72 -24.66 13.00
N THR A 85 10.54 -25.27 12.98
CA THR A 85 10.33 -26.72 12.97
C THR A 85 10.49 -27.37 11.59
N VAL A 86 10.34 -26.61 10.49
CA VAL A 86 10.52 -27.12 9.13
C VAL A 86 11.65 -26.35 8.46
N GLN A 87 12.79 -27.00 8.28
CA GLN A 87 13.85 -26.47 7.41
C GLN A 87 13.23 -26.18 6.03
N GLU A 88 13.37 -24.95 5.51
CA GLU A 88 12.95 -24.48 4.17
C GLU A 88 13.16 -25.52 3.06
N ARG A 89 14.17 -26.38 3.23
CA ARG A 89 14.56 -27.49 2.35
C ARG A 89 13.48 -28.56 2.14
N HIS A 90 12.41 -28.59 2.92
CA HIS A 90 11.29 -29.54 2.75
C HIS A 90 9.99 -28.89 2.27
N ALA A 91 9.99 -27.57 2.03
CA ALA A 91 8.81 -26.89 1.50
C ALA A 91 8.63 -27.20 0.00
N ASN A 92 7.37 -27.29 -0.45
CA ASN A 92 7.06 -27.39 -1.88
C ASN A 92 7.53 -26.10 -2.60
N PRO A 93 8.05 -26.19 -3.85
CA PRO A 93 8.34 -25.03 -4.70
C PRO A 93 7.33 -23.87 -4.62
N ALA A 94 6.02 -24.16 -4.63
CA ALA A 94 4.97 -23.14 -4.56
C ALA A 94 4.98 -22.36 -3.22
N THR A 95 5.28 -23.03 -2.11
CA THR A 95 5.41 -22.41 -0.78
C THR A 95 6.71 -21.62 -0.67
N MET A 96 7.79 -22.11 -1.29
CA MET A 96 9.10 -21.46 -1.25
C MET A 96 9.12 -20.14 -2.01
N GLU A 97 8.40 -20.06 -3.12
CA GLU A 97 8.21 -18.81 -3.86
C GLU A 97 7.54 -17.73 -3.01
N GLN A 98 6.54 -18.11 -2.22
CA GLN A 98 5.79 -17.18 -1.36
C GLN A 98 6.62 -16.65 -0.20
N ILE A 99 7.42 -17.50 0.44
CA ILE A 99 8.35 -17.06 1.50
C ILE A 99 9.37 -16.06 0.93
N LYS A 100 9.93 -16.35 -0.25
CA LYS A 100 10.89 -15.42 -0.90
C LYS A 100 10.28 -14.05 -1.18
N THR A 101 8.99 -13.99 -1.52
CA THR A 101 8.29 -12.71 -1.71
C THR A 101 7.91 -11.99 -0.41
N GLU A 102 7.97 -12.67 0.75
CA GLU A 102 7.69 -12.08 2.06
C GLU A 102 8.87 -11.23 2.57
N ASP A 103 10.10 -11.70 2.35
CA ASP A 103 11.32 -11.02 2.82
C ASP A 103 11.39 -9.56 2.33
N ASP A 104 10.79 -9.27 1.16
CA ASP A 104 10.64 -7.95 0.58
C ASP A 104 9.47 -7.17 1.23
N ASN A 105 9.63 -6.80 2.51
CA ASN A 105 8.68 -5.98 3.29
C ASN A 105 8.50 -4.52 2.80
N ASP A 106 8.77 -4.25 1.53
CA ASP A 106 8.67 -2.95 0.84
C ASP A 106 7.26 -2.33 0.89
N TRP A 107 6.25 -3.08 1.29
CA TRP A 107 4.90 -2.54 1.48
C TRP A 107 4.76 -1.71 2.75
N LEU A 108 5.58 -1.96 3.79
CA LEU A 108 5.59 -1.14 5.01
C LEU A 108 6.11 0.26 4.73
N THR A 109 7.17 0.37 3.91
CA THR A 109 7.72 1.66 3.46
C THR A 109 6.73 2.39 2.55
N ALA A 110 6.09 1.69 1.62
CA ALA A 110 5.04 2.26 0.78
C ALA A 110 3.83 2.80 1.60
N ALA A 111 3.46 2.12 2.69
CA ALA A 111 2.39 2.57 3.58
C ALA A 111 2.74 3.90 4.29
N ASP A 112 3.98 4.05 4.75
CA ASP A 112 4.48 5.29 5.36
C ASP A 112 4.53 6.45 4.35
N ASP A 113 4.94 6.16 3.11
CA ASP A 113 4.94 7.15 2.03
C ASP A 113 3.53 7.61 1.65
N ILE A 114 2.54 6.72 1.67
CA ILE A 114 1.12 7.07 1.46
C ILE A 114 0.60 7.99 2.56
N ASP A 115 0.92 7.73 3.84
CA ASP A 115 0.51 8.60 4.95
C ASP A 115 1.12 10.00 4.82
N LYS A 116 2.41 10.08 4.51
CA LYS A 116 3.10 11.36 4.25
C LYS A 116 2.46 12.12 3.09
N ALA A 117 2.24 11.44 1.96
CA ALA A 117 1.63 12.05 0.78
C ALA A 117 0.21 12.56 1.07
N ALA A 118 -0.58 11.82 1.82
CA ALA A 118 -1.93 12.22 2.20
C ALA A 118 -1.96 13.43 3.14
N ARG A 119 -1.02 13.54 4.09
CA ARG A 119 -0.87 14.74 4.93
C ARG A 119 -0.54 15.97 4.11
N VAL A 120 0.36 15.85 3.13
CA VAL A 120 0.72 16.94 2.21
C VAL A 120 -0.50 17.36 1.38
N CYS A 121 -1.25 16.39 0.82
CA CYS A 121 -2.45 16.67 0.04
C CYS A 121 -3.55 17.31 0.89
N LEU A 122 -3.79 16.81 2.11
CA LEU A 122 -4.77 17.41 3.02
C LEU A 122 -4.40 18.84 3.36
N LYS A 123 -3.11 19.11 3.65
CA LYS A 123 -2.61 20.46 3.87
C LYS A 123 -2.81 21.36 2.66
N TYR A 124 -2.54 20.86 1.44
CA TYR A 124 -2.76 21.59 0.20
C TYR A 124 -4.23 21.96 0.00
N ILE A 125 -5.15 21.00 0.16
CA ILE A 125 -6.60 21.22 0.01
C ILE A 125 -7.08 22.25 1.03
N LEU A 126 -6.65 22.13 2.30
CA LEU A 126 -7.01 23.07 3.36
C LEU A 126 -6.43 24.47 3.09
N THR A 127 -5.21 24.58 2.58
CA THR A 127 -4.64 25.87 2.18
C THR A 127 -5.39 26.51 1.01
N LYS A 128 -5.79 25.72 0.00
CA LYS A 128 -6.57 26.21 -1.14
C LYS A 128 -7.98 26.66 -0.73
N ALA A 129 -8.65 25.86 0.10
CA ALA A 129 -9.93 26.24 0.68
C ALA A 129 -9.84 27.51 1.54
N ALA A 130 -8.73 27.67 2.28
CA ALA A 130 -8.48 28.86 3.09
C ALA A 130 -8.17 30.12 2.26
N GLU A 131 -7.56 29.99 1.07
CA GLU A 131 -7.35 31.10 0.12
C GLU A 131 -8.65 31.58 -0.51
N GLU A 132 -9.62 30.67 -0.73
CA GLU A 132 -10.94 30.99 -1.28
C GLU A 132 -11.90 31.55 -0.21
N ALA A 133 -11.67 31.23 1.06
CA ALA A 133 -12.45 31.74 2.20
C ALA A 133 -11.94 33.10 2.69
N GLY A 134 -12.84 33.98 3.15
CA GLY A 134 -12.48 35.28 3.74
C GLY A 134 -11.68 35.14 5.05
N SER A 135 -10.90 36.17 5.40
CA SER A 135 -9.80 36.11 6.39
C SER A 135 -10.13 35.57 7.79
N GLY A 136 -11.41 35.51 8.18
CA GLY A 136 -11.87 34.95 9.45
C GLY A 136 -11.98 33.42 9.43
N GLU A 137 -12.40 32.84 8.30
CA GLU A 137 -12.62 31.39 8.14
C GLU A 137 -11.32 30.66 7.76
N SER A 138 -10.41 31.33 7.03
CA SER A 138 -9.10 30.78 6.66
C SER A 138 -8.28 30.30 7.86
N LYS A 139 -8.33 31.03 8.99
CA LYS A 139 -7.63 30.68 10.24
C LYS A 139 -8.22 29.45 10.92
N ALA A 140 -9.54 29.25 10.83
CA ALA A 140 -10.21 28.09 11.39
C ALA A 140 -9.91 26.82 10.58
N ILE A 141 -9.87 26.95 9.24
CA ILE A 141 -9.60 25.85 8.31
C ILE A 141 -8.16 25.34 8.44
N LEU A 142 -7.18 26.24 8.61
CA LEU A 142 -5.76 25.88 8.74
C LEU A 142 -5.42 25.21 10.09
N ASN A 143 -6.18 25.45 11.15
CA ASN A 143 -5.96 24.84 12.47
C ASN A 143 -6.48 23.39 12.58
N ILE A 144 -7.17 22.89 11.55
CA ILE A 144 -7.66 21.49 11.49
C ILE A 144 -6.60 20.54 10.92
N ALA A 145 -5.58 21.07 10.23
CA ALA A 145 -4.44 20.32 9.67
C ALA A 145 -3.39 19.98 10.73
#